data_AF-A0A2M9XX64-F1
#
_entry.id   AF-A0A2M9XX64-F1
#
_cell.length_a   1.000
_cell.length_b   1.000
_cell.length_c   1.000
_cell.angle_alpha   90.00
_cell.angle_beta   90.00
_cell.angle_gamma   90.00
#
_symmetry.space_group_name_H-M   'P 1'
#
loop_
_entity.id
_entity.type
_entity.pdbx_description
1 polymer ?
#
loop_
_entity_poly.entity_id
_entity_poly.type
_entity_poly.pdbx_seq_one_letter_code
_entity_poly.pdbx_strand_id
1 'polypeptide(L)'
;MKFQTIILFLWVCFSFANCYSLEKQYNYGNPYLPSPEFTEDDPQFEEGEPVWILDQTGNWIFSLPSKIVLFNLKADNHHISKETKEYLIRYIKENNLRDVKVRFNQYAPLSEWKRLSKNQNINPYVRYFFGSISLIAYTFLPGRLFAGTIGGDHYNSFTNTINVYSDLPPVVIHEGGHAKDFAQREKRTLYAAVYAIPVIGALYHEARASDDALNYFAEKNDREQVESSYELLTPAYSTYVGGALGDVVANPITAVTFIPGHFYGRYKKRDIDAEMEKRKQKIQIKEPK
;
A
#
# COMPACT_ATOMS: atom_id res chain seq x y z
N MET A 1 31.16 19.05 1.58
CA MET A 1 29.68 18.91 1.52
C MET A 1 29.07 20.23 1.98
N LYS A 2 28.20 20.88 1.21
CA LYS A 2 27.66 22.22 1.58
C LYS A 2 26.75 22.07 2.81
N PHE A 3 26.76 23.04 3.72
CA PHE A 3 25.96 23.05 4.95
C PHE A 3 24.45 22.81 4.71
N GLN A 4 23.93 23.32 3.59
CA GLN A 4 22.55 23.06 3.13
C GLN A 4 22.28 21.58 2.83
N THR A 5 23.27 20.85 2.30
CA THR A 5 23.18 19.41 2.03
C THR A 5 23.11 18.60 3.33
N ILE A 6 23.81 19.05 4.38
CA ILE A 6 23.78 18.42 5.71
C ILE A 6 22.42 18.65 6.38
N ILE A 7 21.87 19.87 6.29
CA ILE A 7 20.55 20.18 6.85
C ILE A 7 19.45 19.41 6.12
N LEU A 8 19.49 19.32 4.79
CA LEU A 8 18.52 18.54 4.02
C LEU A 8 18.60 17.05 4.39
N PHE A 9 19.81 16.51 4.50
CA PHE A 9 20.03 15.12 4.93
C PHE A 9 19.50 14.87 6.34
N LEU A 10 19.78 15.76 7.29
CA LEU A 10 19.29 15.65 8.67
C LEU A 10 17.76 15.78 8.75
N TRP A 11 17.14 16.66 7.97
CA TRP A 11 15.68 16.82 7.91
C TRP A 11 14.98 15.59 7.31
N VAL A 12 15.57 15.03 6.26
CA VAL A 12 15.15 13.77 5.64
C VAL A 12 15.28 12.63 6.66
N CYS A 13 16.41 12.51 7.36
CA CYS A 13 16.60 11.55 8.46
C CYS A 13 15.58 11.71 9.59
N PHE A 14 15.25 12.95 9.98
CA PHE A 14 14.28 13.23 11.04
C PHE A 14 12.84 12.86 10.66
N SER A 15 12.50 13.03 9.37
CA SER A 15 11.19 12.64 8.82
C SER A 15 10.98 11.12 8.80
N PHE A 16 12.05 10.32 8.88
CA PHE A 16 11.95 8.86 8.94
C PHE A 16 11.75 8.30 10.36
N ALA A 17 12.17 9.04 11.40
CA ALA A 17 12.32 8.47 12.75
C ALA A 17 11.00 8.26 13.52
N ASN A 18 9.86 8.79 13.07
CA ASN A 18 8.60 8.75 13.82
C ASN A 18 7.39 8.20 13.05
N CYS A 19 7.56 7.74 11.81
CA CYS A 19 6.44 7.23 11.01
C CYS A 19 6.03 5.78 11.36
N TYR A 20 6.94 5.01 11.97
CA TYR A 20 6.74 3.58 12.27
C TYR A 20 6.89 3.33 13.77
N SER A 21 5.82 2.84 14.41
CA SER A 21 5.89 2.48 15.83
C SER A 21 4.98 1.30 16.17
N LEU A 22 5.58 0.25 16.72
CA LEU A 22 4.87 -0.91 17.32
C LEU A 22 4.17 -0.58 18.64
N GLU A 23 4.34 0.63 19.18
CA GLU A 23 3.75 1.04 20.46
C GLU A 23 2.24 1.34 20.39
N LYS A 24 1.72 1.50 19.16
CA LYS A 24 0.32 1.81 18.91
C LYS A 24 -0.50 0.54 18.91
N GLN A 25 -1.60 0.52 19.66
CA GLN A 25 -2.55 -0.59 19.57
C GLN A 25 -3.21 -0.58 18.19
N TYR A 26 -3.41 -1.77 17.62
CA TYR A 26 -4.09 -1.90 16.35
C TYR A 26 -5.56 -1.51 16.50
N ASN A 27 -6.06 -0.68 15.58
CA ASN A 27 -7.44 -0.23 15.59
C ASN A 27 -8.21 -0.94 14.47
N TYR A 28 -9.22 -1.73 14.78
CA TYR A 28 -10.04 -2.40 13.76
C TYR A 28 -10.92 -1.40 12.99
N GLY A 29 -11.24 -1.76 11.75
CA GLY A 29 -12.18 -1.01 10.92
C GLY A 29 -13.57 -0.90 11.54
N ASN A 30 -13.99 0.30 11.92
CA ASN A 30 -15.37 0.56 12.33
C ASN A 30 -16.35 0.24 11.20
N PRO A 31 -17.53 -0.36 11.49
CA PRO A 31 -18.59 -0.48 10.51
C PRO A 31 -18.96 0.89 9.94
N TYR A 32 -19.17 0.95 8.63
CA TYR A 32 -19.65 2.15 7.93
C TYR A 32 -20.74 1.74 6.94
N LEU A 33 -21.46 2.70 6.40
CA LEU A 33 -22.39 2.47 5.30
C LEU A 33 -21.58 2.26 4.01
N PRO A 34 -21.49 1.02 3.50
CA PRO A 34 -20.68 0.72 2.33
C PRO A 34 -21.41 1.17 1.05
N SER A 35 -20.67 1.37 -0.04
CA SER A 35 -21.24 1.36 -1.38
C SER A 35 -21.93 -0.01 -1.65
N PRO A 36 -22.79 -0.11 -2.68
CA PRO A 36 -23.65 -1.29 -2.89
C PRO A 36 -22.89 -2.62 -2.77
N GLU A 37 -23.54 -3.61 -2.14
CA GLU A 37 -22.96 -4.92 -1.89
C GLU A 37 -22.57 -5.65 -3.17
N PHE A 38 -21.56 -6.52 -3.06
CA PHE A 38 -21.11 -7.37 -4.14
C PHE A 38 -22.13 -8.46 -4.45
N THR A 39 -22.30 -8.75 -5.74
CA THR A 39 -23.17 -9.80 -6.26
C THR A 39 -22.33 -10.98 -6.73
N GLU A 40 -22.94 -12.13 -7.00
CA GLU A 40 -22.25 -13.27 -7.60
C GLU A 40 -21.59 -12.90 -8.94
N ASP A 41 -22.24 -12.04 -9.74
CA ASP A 41 -21.70 -11.54 -11.03
C ASP A 41 -20.66 -10.40 -10.89
N ASP A 42 -20.43 -9.87 -9.69
CA ASP A 42 -19.41 -8.85 -9.41
C ASP A 42 -18.79 -9.12 -8.03
N PRO A 43 -18.06 -10.24 -7.88
CA PRO A 43 -17.58 -10.70 -6.58
C PRO A 43 -16.54 -9.74 -6.01
N GLN A 44 -16.41 -9.69 -4.69
CA GLN A 44 -15.48 -8.76 -4.04
C GLN A 44 -14.02 -8.98 -4.45
N PHE A 45 -13.62 -10.24 -4.60
CA PHE A 45 -12.26 -10.67 -4.90
C PHE A 45 -12.27 -11.30 -6.29
N GLU A 46 -11.46 -10.77 -7.20
CA GLU A 46 -11.31 -11.30 -8.55
C GLU A 46 -9.84 -11.54 -8.88
N GLU A 47 -9.59 -12.52 -9.71
CA GLU A 47 -8.27 -12.85 -10.23
C GLU A 47 -8.28 -12.82 -11.76
N GLY A 48 -7.21 -12.28 -12.33
CA GLY A 48 -7.02 -12.32 -13.78
C GLY A 48 -6.49 -13.67 -14.24
N GLU A 49 -7.00 -14.15 -15.37
CA GLU A 49 -6.45 -15.32 -16.06
C GLU A 49 -4.96 -15.12 -16.36
N PRO A 50 -4.10 -16.15 -16.23
CA PRO A 50 -2.68 -16.06 -16.52
C PRO A 50 -2.43 -15.79 -18.01
N VAL A 51 -1.57 -14.81 -18.32
CA VAL A 51 -1.18 -14.42 -19.67
C VAL A 51 0.34 -14.42 -19.75
N TRP A 52 0.92 -15.57 -20.10
CA TRP A 52 2.35 -15.83 -19.96
C TRP A 52 3.26 -14.72 -20.51
N ILE A 53 2.99 -14.20 -21.71
CA ILE A 53 3.83 -13.15 -22.32
C ILE A 53 3.80 -11.87 -21.47
N LEU A 54 2.61 -11.42 -21.06
CA LEU A 54 2.47 -10.20 -20.26
C LEU A 54 3.07 -10.40 -18.87
N ASP A 55 2.77 -11.52 -18.23
CA ASP A 55 3.22 -11.80 -16.87
C ASP A 55 4.74 -11.96 -16.79
N GLN A 56 5.37 -12.62 -17.77
CA GLN A 56 6.84 -12.71 -17.82
C GLN A 56 7.50 -11.37 -18.16
N THR A 57 6.92 -10.60 -19.07
CA THR A 57 7.47 -9.28 -19.44
C THR A 57 7.38 -8.32 -18.26
N GLY A 58 6.23 -8.27 -17.56
CA GLY A 58 6.07 -7.53 -16.31
C GLY A 58 7.05 -8.00 -15.24
N ASN A 59 7.15 -9.30 -15.02
CA ASN A 59 8.00 -9.89 -13.98
C ASN A 59 9.50 -9.75 -14.23
N TRP A 60 10.00 -9.57 -15.46
CA TRP A 60 11.46 -9.51 -15.69
C TRP A 60 11.95 -8.14 -16.13
N ILE A 61 11.15 -7.40 -16.90
CA ILE A 61 11.58 -6.13 -17.47
C ILE A 61 11.08 -4.98 -16.60
N PHE A 62 9.77 -4.93 -16.37
CA PHE A 62 9.15 -3.76 -15.75
C PHE A 62 9.19 -3.77 -14.22
N SER A 63 9.18 -4.94 -13.58
CA SER A 63 9.30 -5.06 -12.11
C SER A 63 10.73 -4.94 -11.59
N LEU A 64 11.74 -4.99 -12.46
CA LEU A 64 13.14 -4.97 -12.05
C LEU A 64 13.50 -3.77 -11.14
N PRO A 65 13.03 -2.53 -11.41
CA PRO A 65 13.29 -1.41 -10.50
C PRO A 65 12.71 -1.63 -9.10
N SER A 66 11.44 -2.07 -8.96
CA SER A 66 10.85 -2.41 -7.66
C SER A 66 11.66 -3.48 -6.92
N LYS A 67 12.09 -4.54 -7.62
CA LYS A 67 12.89 -5.63 -7.03
C LYS A 67 14.23 -5.15 -6.51
N ILE A 68 14.85 -4.20 -7.21
CA ILE A 68 16.11 -3.57 -6.78
C ILE A 68 15.85 -2.65 -5.58
N VAL A 69 14.83 -1.80 -5.63
CA VAL A 69 14.51 -0.86 -4.55
C VAL A 69 14.17 -1.61 -3.26
N LEU A 70 13.38 -2.67 -3.35
CA LEU A 70 12.90 -3.44 -2.19
C LEU A 70 13.83 -4.59 -1.79
N PHE A 71 14.87 -4.88 -2.60
CA PHE A 71 15.70 -6.08 -2.46
C PHE A 71 14.89 -7.38 -2.32
N ASN A 72 13.79 -7.49 -3.07
CA ASN A 72 12.89 -8.63 -2.99
C ASN A 72 12.36 -9.02 -4.38
N LEU A 73 12.59 -10.28 -4.77
CA LEU A 73 12.19 -10.80 -6.08
C LEU A 73 10.68 -11.05 -6.24
N LYS A 74 9.94 -11.06 -5.12
CA LYS A 74 8.48 -11.23 -5.12
C LYS A 74 7.71 -9.94 -5.38
N ALA A 75 8.39 -8.80 -5.40
CA ALA A 75 7.81 -7.52 -5.80
C ALA A 75 7.41 -7.56 -7.27
N ASP A 76 6.16 -7.20 -7.56
CA ASP A 76 5.59 -7.11 -8.91
C ASP A 76 5.85 -8.37 -9.76
N ASN A 77 5.82 -9.55 -9.12
CA ASN A 77 6.21 -10.81 -9.77
C ASN A 77 5.08 -11.45 -10.59
N HIS A 78 3.86 -10.90 -10.49
CA HIS A 78 2.64 -11.41 -11.11
C HIS A 78 2.29 -12.86 -10.77
N HIS A 79 2.84 -13.37 -9.66
CA HIS A 79 2.54 -14.71 -9.15
C HIS A 79 2.23 -14.62 -7.66
N ILE A 80 0.95 -14.42 -7.35
CA ILE A 80 0.48 -14.16 -5.99
C ILE A 80 0.07 -15.49 -5.35
N SER A 81 0.76 -15.88 -4.29
CA SER A 81 0.49 -17.12 -3.57
C SER A 81 -0.89 -17.09 -2.90
N LYS A 82 -1.43 -18.28 -2.63
CA LYS A 82 -2.68 -18.43 -1.87
C LYS A 82 -2.57 -17.78 -0.49
N GLU A 83 -1.41 -17.90 0.15
CA GLU A 83 -1.12 -17.33 1.46
C GLU A 83 -1.24 -15.79 1.44
N THR A 84 -0.57 -15.11 0.50
CA THR A 84 -0.67 -13.64 0.36
C THR A 84 -2.11 -13.19 0.11
N LYS A 85 -2.87 -13.91 -0.72
CA LYS A 85 -4.30 -13.63 -0.94
C LYS A 85 -5.10 -13.79 0.36
N GLU A 86 -4.85 -14.83 1.13
CA GLU A 86 -5.54 -15.10 2.39
C GLU A 86 -5.25 -14.04 3.44
N TYR A 87 -4.03 -13.48 3.51
CA TYR A 87 -3.73 -12.33 4.37
C TYR A 87 -4.63 -11.14 4.05
N LEU A 88 -4.69 -10.75 2.77
CA LEU A 88 -5.51 -9.62 2.34
C LEU A 88 -7.00 -9.89 2.56
N ILE A 89 -7.51 -11.07 2.16
CA ILE A 89 -8.92 -11.44 2.36
C ILE A 89 -9.30 -11.37 3.84
N ARG A 90 -8.45 -11.88 4.74
CA ARG A 90 -8.68 -11.84 6.18
C ARG A 90 -8.70 -10.39 6.68
N TYR A 91 -7.71 -9.60 6.29
CA TYR A 91 -7.63 -8.19 6.66
C TYR A 91 -8.87 -7.39 6.21
N ILE A 92 -9.32 -7.57 4.96
CA ILE A 92 -10.54 -6.91 4.43
C ILE A 92 -11.76 -7.26 5.28
N LYS A 93 -11.93 -8.54 5.63
CA LYS A 93 -13.05 -9.03 6.44
C LYS A 93 -13.00 -8.48 7.87
N GLU A 94 -11.86 -8.58 8.53
CA GLU A 94 -11.68 -8.14 9.92
C GLU A 94 -11.83 -6.62 10.08
N ASN A 95 -11.58 -5.84 9.02
CA ASN A 95 -11.74 -4.39 9.01
C ASN A 95 -13.06 -3.90 8.41
N ASN A 96 -14.05 -4.79 8.21
CA ASN A 96 -15.38 -4.43 7.70
C ASN A 96 -15.35 -3.70 6.34
N LEU A 97 -14.36 -3.97 5.50
CA LEU A 97 -14.18 -3.30 4.20
C LEU A 97 -15.06 -3.95 3.12
N ARG A 98 -16.38 -3.77 3.26
CA ARG A 98 -17.40 -4.53 2.50
C ARG A 98 -17.61 -4.05 1.06
N ASP A 99 -17.19 -2.83 0.72
CA ASP A 99 -17.34 -2.25 -0.63
C ASP A 99 -16.04 -2.12 -1.42
N VAL A 100 -14.93 -2.62 -0.87
CA VAL A 100 -13.62 -2.54 -1.51
C VAL A 100 -13.46 -3.69 -2.50
N LYS A 101 -13.18 -3.40 -3.78
CA LYS A 101 -12.77 -4.43 -4.75
C LYS A 101 -11.35 -4.87 -4.43
N VAL A 102 -11.07 -6.14 -4.65
CA VAL A 102 -9.69 -6.64 -4.73
C VAL A 102 -9.50 -7.35 -6.06
N ARG A 103 -8.45 -6.98 -6.80
CA ARG A 103 -8.06 -7.57 -8.08
C ARG A 103 -6.65 -8.11 -8.00
N PHE A 104 -6.51 -9.43 -8.11
CA PHE A 104 -5.22 -10.11 -8.19
C PHE A 104 -4.84 -10.29 -9.66
N ASN A 105 -3.75 -9.67 -10.12
CA ASN A 105 -3.24 -9.78 -11.49
C ASN A 105 -4.29 -9.53 -12.60
N GLN A 106 -5.33 -8.75 -12.32
CA GLN A 106 -6.43 -8.57 -13.26
C GLN A 106 -6.32 -7.22 -13.97
N TYR A 107 -6.49 -7.25 -15.30
CA TYR A 107 -6.68 -6.07 -16.12
C TYR A 107 -8.13 -6.02 -16.59
N ALA A 108 -8.94 -5.13 -16.00
CA ALA A 108 -10.38 -5.09 -16.19
C ALA A 108 -10.91 -3.64 -16.35
N PRO A 109 -10.49 -2.90 -17.39
CA PRO A 109 -10.79 -1.47 -17.54
C PRO A 109 -12.28 -1.19 -17.56
N LEU A 110 -13.07 -1.96 -18.33
CA LEU A 110 -14.52 -1.78 -18.39
C LEU A 110 -15.20 -1.98 -17.03
N SER A 111 -14.72 -2.94 -16.24
CA SER A 111 -15.23 -3.18 -14.89
C SER A 111 -14.85 -2.04 -13.95
N GLU A 112 -13.67 -1.43 -14.09
CA GLU A 112 -13.28 -0.25 -13.33
C GLU A 112 -14.07 1.00 -13.70
N TRP A 113 -14.45 1.18 -14.97
CA TRP A 113 -15.37 2.26 -15.37
C TRP A 113 -16.77 2.10 -14.75
N LYS A 114 -17.29 0.86 -14.67
CA LYS A 114 -18.50 0.55 -13.87
C LYS A 114 -18.26 0.78 -12.38
N ARG A 115 -17.04 0.46 -11.90
CA ARG A 115 -16.43 0.86 -10.63
C ARG A 115 -16.77 2.28 -10.21
N LEU A 116 -16.32 3.17 -11.08
CA LEU A 116 -16.34 4.60 -10.88
C LEU A 116 -17.76 5.12 -10.66
N SER A 117 -18.77 4.56 -11.34
CA SER A 117 -20.15 4.96 -11.13
C SER A 117 -20.76 4.37 -9.85
N LYS A 118 -20.33 3.17 -9.43
CA LYS A 118 -20.83 2.50 -8.22
C LYS A 118 -20.29 3.08 -6.91
N ASN A 119 -19.09 3.65 -6.90
CA ASN A 119 -18.47 4.18 -5.67
C ASN A 119 -19.16 5.48 -5.19
N GLN A 120 -20.18 5.37 -4.34
CA GLN A 120 -20.92 6.52 -3.81
C GLN A 120 -20.23 7.22 -2.64
N ASN A 121 -19.03 6.78 -2.23
CA ASN A 121 -18.31 7.35 -1.11
C ASN A 121 -17.65 8.70 -1.42
N ILE A 122 -17.52 9.04 -2.71
CA ILE A 122 -16.88 10.26 -3.21
C ILE A 122 -17.91 11.09 -3.98
N ASN A 123 -17.89 12.40 -3.78
CA ASN A 123 -18.74 13.34 -4.51
C ASN A 123 -18.59 13.12 -6.03
N PRO A 124 -19.70 13.08 -6.79
CA PRO A 124 -19.67 12.72 -8.20
C PRO A 124 -18.75 13.60 -9.05
N TYR A 125 -18.65 14.91 -8.77
CA TYR A 125 -17.79 15.80 -9.56
C TYR A 125 -16.30 15.46 -9.40
N VAL A 126 -15.85 15.29 -8.16
CA VAL A 126 -14.46 14.92 -7.85
C VAL A 126 -14.18 13.50 -8.34
N ARG A 127 -15.13 12.58 -8.11
CA ARG A 127 -15.05 11.18 -8.53
C ARG A 127 -14.84 11.06 -10.03
N TYR A 128 -15.69 11.69 -10.85
CA TYR A 128 -15.55 11.59 -12.29
C TYR A 128 -14.33 12.37 -12.82
N PHE A 129 -14.00 13.54 -12.27
CA PHE A 129 -12.85 14.30 -12.76
C PHE A 129 -11.53 13.55 -12.54
N PHE A 130 -11.16 13.27 -11.29
CA PHE A 130 -9.90 12.57 -10.99
C PHE A 130 -9.96 11.09 -11.35
N GLY A 131 -11.11 10.44 -11.13
CA GLY A 131 -11.29 9.03 -11.46
C GLY A 131 -11.19 8.76 -12.95
N SER A 132 -11.73 9.61 -13.83
CA SER A 132 -11.55 9.42 -15.28
C SER A 132 -10.09 9.56 -15.70
N ILE A 133 -9.33 10.52 -15.14
CA ILE A 133 -7.89 10.63 -15.40
C ILE A 133 -7.16 9.36 -14.95
N SER A 134 -7.45 8.88 -13.74
CA SER A 134 -6.88 7.65 -13.19
C SER A 134 -7.23 6.42 -14.04
N LEU A 135 -8.47 6.29 -14.52
CA LEU A 135 -8.91 5.16 -15.34
C LEU A 135 -8.37 5.21 -16.77
N ILE A 136 -8.18 6.40 -17.34
CA ILE A 136 -7.46 6.56 -18.61
C ILE A 136 -6.03 6.05 -18.44
N ALA A 137 -5.33 6.48 -17.38
CA ALA A 137 -3.98 5.99 -17.08
C ALA A 137 -3.98 4.46 -16.90
N TYR A 138 -4.88 3.89 -16.09
CA TYR A 138 -5.03 2.44 -15.92
C TYR A 138 -5.26 1.71 -17.25
N THR A 139 -6.06 2.28 -18.16
CA THR A 139 -6.43 1.65 -19.44
C THR A 139 -5.28 1.65 -20.45
N PHE A 140 -4.46 2.71 -20.47
CA PHE A 140 -3.34 2.79 -21.43
C PHE A 140 -2.02 2.29 -20.85
N LEU A 141 -1.89 2.27 -19.52
CA LEU A 141 -0.72 1.82 -18.78
C LEU A 141 -1.14 0.67 -17.85
N PRO A 142 -1.45 -0.53 -18.39
CA PRO A 142 -1.91 -1.64 -17.59
C PRO A 142 -0.89 -1.98 -16.50
N GLY A 143 -1.28 -1.81 -15.23
CA GLY A 143 -0.42 -2.12 -14.08
C GLY A 143 0.10 -3.55 -14.13
N ARG A 144 -0.68 -4.50 -14.68
CA ARG A 144 -0.23 -5.87 -14.93
C ARG A 144 1.03 -6.00 -15.80
N LEU A 145 1.29 -5.05 -16.69
CA LEU A 145 2.49 -5.05 -17.52
C LEU A 145 3.56 -4.08 -16.98
N PHE A 146 3.15 -2.89 -16.54
CA PHE A 146 4.05 -1.81 -16.16
C PHE A 146 4.31 -1.71 -14.64
N ALA A 147 3.86 -2.68 -13.86
CA ALA A 147 4.18 -2.78 -12.43
C ALA A 147 5.70 -2.73 -12.22
N GLY A 148 6.12 -1.81 -11.36
CA GLY A 148 7.50 -1.51 -11.01
C GLY A 148 8.21 -0.46 -11.87
N THR A 149 7.60 0.03 -12.96
CA THR A 149 8.06 1.25 -13.65
C THR A 149 7.09 2.42 -13.49
N ILE A 150 5.83 2.24 -13.87
CA ILE A 150 4.81 3.32 -13.86
C ILE A 150 3.54 2.83 -13.14
N GLY A 151 3.72 2.02 -12.10
CA GLY A 151 2.65 1.43 -11.31
C GLY A 151 3.17 0.31 -10.42
N GLY A 152 2.26 -0.46 -9.85
CA GLY A 152 2.52 -1.55 -8.92
C GLY A 152 1.24 -1.89 -8.17
N ASP A 153 1.35 -2.59 -7.05
CA ASP A 153 0.25 -2.69 -6.09
C ASP A 153 -0.22 -1.28 -5.72
N HIS A 154 -1.53 -1.05 -5.73
CA HIS A 154 -2.10 0.25 -5.36
C HIS A 154 -3.58 0.17 -5.03
N TYR A 155 -4.02 1.09 -4.16
CA TYR A 155 -5.42 1.41 -3.91
C TYR A 155 -5.88 2.62 -4.73
N ASN A 156 -6.98 2.46 -5.47
CA ASN A 156 -7.67 3.54 -6.16
C ASN A 156 -8.90 3.99 -5.37
N SER A 157 -8.82 5.18 -4.76
CA SER A 157 -9.92 5.75 -3.97
C SER A 157 -11.16 6.13 -4.79
N PHE A 158 -11.04 6.33 -6.12
CA PHE A 158 -12.15 6.74 -6.98
C PHE A 158 -12.99 5.55 -7.44
N THR A 159 -12.41 4.36 -7.62
CA THR A 159 -13.14 3.12 -7.88
C THR A 159 -13.32 2.23 -6.65
N ASN A 160 -12.66 2.59 -5.53
CA ASN A 160 -12.56 1.79 -4.32
C ASN A 160 -12.01 0.38 -4.59
N THR A 161 -10.90 0.33 -5.34
CA THR A 161 -10.29 -0.91 -5.83
C THR A 161 -8.85 -1.03 -5.36
N ILE A 162 -8.49 -2.18 -4.80
CA ILE A 162 -7.10 -2.60 -4.58
C ILE A 162 -6.68 -3.46 -5.77
N ASN A 163 -5.60 -3.06 -6.45
CA ASN A 163 -4.94 -3.86 -7.47
C ASN A 163 -3.67 -4.46 -6.88
N VAL A 164 -3.50 -5.77 -7.03
CA VAL A 164 -2.38 -6.53 -6.47
C VAL A 164 -1.60 -7.25 -7.58
N TYR A 165 -0.28 -7.10 -7.55
CA TYR A 165 0.69 -7.72 -8.46
C TYR A 165 1.88 -8.35 -7.74
N SER A 166 2.12 -8.03 -6.46
CA SER A 166 3.20 -8.60 -5.64
C SER A 166 2.75 -9.79 -4.78
N ASP A 167 3.66 -10.74 -4.58
CA ASP A 167 3.51 -11.82 -3.59
C ASP A 167 4.14 -11.44 -2.25
N LEU A 168 3.69 -10.35 -1.65
CA LEU A 168 4.25 -9.79 -0.42
C LEU A 168 3.13 -9.42 0.56
N PRO A 169 2.91 -10.22 1.63
CA PRO A 169 1.87 -9.92 2.62
C PRO A 169 1.93 -8.48 3.16
N PRO A 170 3.11 -7.90 3.51
CA PRO A 170 3.15 -6.53 4.00
C PRO A 170 2.67 -5.48 2.99
N VAL A 171 2.96 -5.69 1.70
CA VAL A 171 2.54 -4.78 0.63
C VAL A 171 1.03 -4.87 0.41
N VAL A 172 0.46 -6.08 0.34
CA VAL A 172 -0.98 -6.20 0.11
C VAL A 172 -1.80 -5.71 1.30
N ILE A 173 -1.30 -5.89 2.53
CA ILE A 173 -1.92 -5.31 3.73
C ILE A 173 -1.77 -3.79 3.75
N HIS A 174 -0.64 -3.24 3.29
CA HIS A 174 -0.48 -1.80 3.11
C HIS A 174 -1.57 -1.21 2.21
N GLU A 175 -1.88 -1.84 1.06
CA GLU A 175 -3.00 -1.40 0.21
C GLU A 175 -4.36 -1.50 0.91
N GLY A 176 -4.56 -2.55 1.71
CA GLY A 176 -5.70 -2.65 2.61
C GLY A 176 -5.74 -1.52 3.64
N GLY A 177 -4.58 -1.08 4.13
CA GLY A 177 -4.37 0.07 5.01
C GLY A 177 -4.91 1.36 4.40
N HIS A 178 -4.61 1.63 3.13
CA HIS A 178 -5.21 2.74 2.41
C HIS A 178 -6.74 2.64 2.36
N ALA A 179 -7.27 1.49 1.95
CA ALA A 179 -8.71 1.30 1.85
C ALA A 179 -9.42 1.51 3.20
N LYS A 180 -8.85 0.99 4.29
CA LYS A 180 -9.34 1.19 5.65
C LYS A 180 -9.31 2.65 6.08
N ASP A 181 -8.18 3.31 5.85
CA ASP A 181 -8.00 4.70 6.23
C ASP A 181 -9.02 5.61 5.52
N PHE A 182 -9.28 5.35 4.24
CA PHE A 182 -10.32 6.02 3.45
C PHE A 182 -11.72 5.76 3.97
N ALA A 183 -12.05 4.50 4.28
CA ALA A 183 -13.35 4.11 4.83
C ALA A 183 -13.65 4.80 6.17
N GLN A 184 -12.62 5.12 6.97
CA GLN A 184 -12.80 5.76 8.27
C GLN A 184 -12.89 7.30 8.22
N ARG A 185 -12.70 7.93 7.05
CA ARG A 185 -12.76 9.40 6.96
C ARG A 185 -14.19 9.91 6.91
N GLU A 186 -14.45 10.99 7.64
CA GLU A 186 -15.69 11.78 7.51
C GLU A 186 -15.70 12.55 6.19
N LYS A 187 -14.58 13.21 5.85
CA LYS A 187 -14.42 14.02 4.63
C LYS A 187 -13.77 13.22 3.49
N ARG A 188 -14.33 12.05 3.13
CA ARG A 188 -13.77 11.13 2.12
C ARG A 188 -13.44 11.81 0.79
N THR A 189 -14.32 12.70 0.31
CA THR A 189 -14.13 13.42 -0.96
C THR A 189 -12.88 14.31 -0.95
N LEU A 190 -12.72 15.14 0.08
CA LEU A 190 -11.55 16.02 0.19
C LEU A 190 -10.29 15.18 0.38
N TYR A 191 -10.39 14.11 1.16
CA TYR A 191 -9.29 13.18 1.40
C TYR A 191 -8.81 12.52 0.10
N ALA A 192 -9.73 12.05 -0.75
CA ALA A 192 -9.42 11.49 -2.08
C ALA A 192 -8.78 12.52 -3.02
N ALA A 193 -9.28 13.75 -3.02
CA ALA A 193 -8.73 14.82 -3.83
C ALA A 193 -7.29 15.14 -3.43
N VAL A 194 -6.98 15.19 -2.13
CA VAL A 194 -5.61 15.42 -1.62
C VAL A 194 -4.70 14.24 -1.94
N TYR A 195 -5.19 13.00 -1.76
CA TYR A 195 -4.46 11.78 -2.10
C TYR A 195 -4.03 11.76 -3.58
N ALA A 196 -4.85 12.30 -4.48
CA ALA A 196 -4.55 12.38 -5.90
C ALA A 196 -3.50 13.45 -6.28
N ILE A 197 -3.07 14.32 -5.35
CA ILE A 197 -2.05 15.34 -5.60
C ILE A 197 -0.66 14.72 -5.38
N PRO A 198 0.17 14.63 -6.44
CA PRO A 198 1.52 14.08 -6.33
C PRO A 198 2.37 14.81 -5.28
N VAL A 199 3.26 14.07 -4.61
CA VAL A 199 4.27 14.55 -3.63
C VAL A 199 3.69 15.12 -2.32
N ILE A 200 2.69 16.00 -2.37
CA ILE A 200 2.12 16.67 -1.19
C ILE A 200 1.09 15.77 -0.49
N GLY A 201 0.29 15.03 -1.25
CA GLY A 201 -0.70 14.10 -0.69
C GLY A 201 -0.06 12.83 -0.14
N ALA A 202 0.86 12.22 -0.89
CA ALA A 202 1.26 10.83 -0.71
C ALA A 202 1.86 10.50 0.67
N LEU A 203 2.86 11.25 1.14
CA LEU A 203 3.65 10.88 2.33
C LEU A 203 2.81 10.53 3.57
N TYR A 204 1.80 11.33 3.88
CA TYR A 204 0.96 11.05 5.03
C TYR A 204 0.16 9.75 4.87
N HIS A 205 -0.39 9.52 3.68
CA HIS A 205 -1.18 8.33 3.39
C HIS A 205 -0.32 7.06 3.40
N GLU A 206 0.88 7.12 2.80
CA GLU A 206 1.85 6.03 2.77
C GLU A 206 2.32 5.64 4.19
N ALA A 207 2.61 6.65 5.03
CA ALA A 207 2.98 6.42 6.42
C ALA A 207 1.84 5.76 7.21
N ARG A 208 0.59 6.21 7.00
CA ARG A 208 -0.59 5.64 7.66
C ARG A 208 -0.84 4.19 7.26
N ALA A 209 -0.81 3.89 5.96
CA ALA A 209 -0.99 2.53 5.45
C ALA A 209 0.11 1.59 5.94
N SER A 210 1.36 2.07 5.95
CA SER A 210 2.49 1.25 6.43
C SER A 210 2.46 1.00 7.94
N ASP A 211 2.09 2.01 8.73
CA ASP A 211 1.88 1.89 10.18
C ASP A 211 0.73 0.92 10.48
N ASP A 212 -0.35 0.95 9.68
CA ASP A 212 -1.47 0.03 9.83
C ASP A 212 -1.08 -1.43 9.55
N ALA A 213 -0.36 -1.67 8.45
CA ALA A 213 0.14 -2.99 8.10
C ALA A 213 1.08 -3.58 9.18
N LEU A 214 2.05 -2.78 9.63
CA LEU A 214 2.96 -3.17 10.71
C LEU A 214 2.20 -3.55 11.98
N ASN A 215 1.24 -2.70 12.40
CA ASN A 215 0.48 -2.93 13.61
C ASN A 215 -0.53 -4.08 13.48
N TYR A 216 -1.03 -4.37 12.27
CA TYR A 216 -1.87 -5.53 12.01
C TYR A 216 -1.10 -6.84 12.24
N PHE A 217 0.10 -6.98 11.68
CA PHE A 217 0.90 -8.19 11.92
C PHE A 217 1.34 -8.31 13.38
N ALA A 218 1.67 -7.18 14.02
CA ALA A 218 1.98 -7.16 15.45
C ALA A 218 0.79 -7.63 16.30
N GLU A 219 -0.43 -7.22 15.95
CA GLU A 219 -1.66 -7.68 16.59
C GLU A 219 -1.86 -9.19 16.45
N LYS A 220 -1.51 -9.75 15.28
CA LYS A 220 -1.58 -11.19 15.02
C LYS A 220 -0.42 -11.99 15.61
N ASN A 221 0.51 -11.33 16.32
CA ASN A 221 1.76 -11.93 16.79
C ASN A 221 2.55 -12.61 15.65
N ASP A 222 2.41 -12.08 14.43
CA ASP A 222 3.07 -12.60 13.25
C ASP A 222 4.45 -11.96 13.09
N ARG A 223 5.42 -12.51 13.83
CA ARG A 223 6.77 -11.97 13.91
C ARG A 223 7.44 -11.90 12.53
N GLU A 224 7.24 -12.91 11.69
CA GLU A 224 7.85 -12.95 10.35
C GLU A 224 7.33 -11.80 9.49
N GLN A 225 6.03 -11.55 9.50
CA GLN A 225 5.46 -10.45 8.73
C GLN A 225 5.72 -9.07 9.35
N VAL A 226 5.90 -8.95 10.67
CA VAL A 226 6.42 -7.71 11.31
C VAL A 226 7.83 -7.41 10.82
N GLU A 227 8.69 -8.42 10.78
CA GLU A 227 10.05 -8.31 10.27
C GLU A 227 10.08 -7.91 8.79
N SER A 228 9.29 -8.61 7.97
CA SER A 228 9.13 -8.30 6.55
C SER A 228 8.56 -6.91 6.31
N SER A 229 7.65 -6.43 7.16
CA SER A 229 7.09 -5.07 7.08
C SER A 229 8.17 -4.00 7.24
N TYR A 230 9.09 -4.15 8.19
CA TYR A 230 10.22 -3.22 8.34
C TYR A 230 11.17 -3.27 7.15
N GLU A 231 11.43 -4.45 6.59
CA GLU A 231 12.33 -4.64 5.45
C GLU A 231 11.77 -4.13 4.13
N LEU A 232 10.44 -4.13 3.95
CA LEU A 232 9.80 -3.76 2.69
C LEU A 232 9.20 -2.35 2.72
N LEU A 233 8.41 -2.04 3.75
CA LEU A 233 7.63 -0.81 3.78
C LEU A 233 8.48 0.42 4.11
N THR A 234 9.53 0.26 4.92
CA THR A 234 10.47 1.34 5.24
C THR A 234 11.24 1.84 4.01
N PRO A 235 11.95 0.99 3.24
CA PRO A 235 12.61 1.44 2.02
C PRO A 235 11.60 1.94 0.97
N ALA A 236 10.44 1.28 0.82
CA ALA A 236 9.37 1.78 -0.05
C ALA A 236 8.97 3.21 0.32
N TYR A 237 8.66 3.48 1.59
CA TYR A 237 8.31 4.81 2.08
C TYR A 237 9.38 5.87 1.79
N SER A 238 10.65 5.50 1.94
CA SER A 238 11.76 6.43 1.70
C SER A 238 11.95 6.85 0.24
N THR A 239 11.39 6.10 -0.72
CA THR A 239 11.31 6.57 -2.11
C THR A 239 10.33 7.73 -2.29
N TYR A 240 9.24 7.79 -1.50
CA TYR A 240 8.29 8.90 -1.56
C TYR A 240 8.88 10.19 -1.00
N VAL A 241 9.75 10.11 0.02
CA VAL A 241 10.49 11.29 0.54
C VAL A 241 11.46 11.86 -0.49
N GLY A 242 11.95 11.00 -1.40
CA GLY A 242 12.85 11.38 -2.49
C GLY A 242 12.19 12.00 -3.71
N GLY A 243 10.85 11.97 -3.83
CA GLY A 243 10.14 12.51 -5.00
C GLY A 243 9.12 11.58 -5.67
N ALA A 244 8.77 10.44 -5.07
CA ALA A 244 7.73 9.45 -5.45
C ALA A 244 8.24 8.14 -6.08
N LEU A 245 7.56 7.03 -5.73
CA LEU A 245 7.68 5.72 -6.37
C LEU A 245 7.33 5.84 -7.86
N GLY A 246 8.16 5.27 -8.73
CA GLY A 246 8.06 5.35 -10.20
C GLY A 246 9.04 6.32 -10.86
N ASP A 247 9.60 7.28 -10.11
CA ASP A 247 10.59 8.24 -10.65
C ASP A 247 12.02 7.66 -10.65
N VAL A 248 12.21 6.41 -10.21
CA VAL A 248 13.53 5.74 -10.13
C VAL A 248 14.17 5.58 -11.51
N VAL A 249 13.37 5.43 -12.57
CA VAL A 249 13.86 5.38 -13.96
C VAL A 249 14.17 6.79 -14.50
N ALA A 250 13.43 7.81 -14.06
CA ALA A 250 13.54 9.17 -14.56
C ALA A 250 14.53 10.05 -13.76
N ASN A 251 14.86 9.67 -12.52
CA ASN A 251 15.72 10.43 -11.63
C ASN A 251 16.64 9.52 -10.77
N PRO A 252 17.95 9.43 -11.08
CA PRO A 252 18.89 8.59 -10.34
C PRO A 252 19.11 9.02 -8.89
N ILE A 253 18.66 10.22 -8.48
CA ILE A 253 18.71 10.65 -7.07
C ILE A 253 17.67 9.89 -6.24
N THR A 254 16.48 9.62 -6.79
CA THR A 254 15.43 8.80 -6.17
C THR A 254 15.89 7.35 -5.95
N ALA A 255 16.80 6.87 -6.81
CA ALA A 255 17.43 5.55 -6.65
C ALA A 255 18.39 5.45 -5.44
N VAL A 256 18.71 6.55 -4.75
CA VAL A 256 19.58 6.53 -3.55
C VAL A 256 18.76 6.72 -2.27
N THR A 257 17.55 7.26 -2.36
CA THR A 257 16.74 7.58 -1.16
C THR A 257 16.17 6.35 -0.47
N PHE A 258 16.12 5.20 -1.15
CA PHE A 258 15.74 3.94 -0.51
C PHE A 258 16.80 3.41 0.48
N ILE A 259 18.06 3.82 0.33
CA ILE A 259 19.19 3.29 1.11
C ILE A 259 19.04 3.60 2.62
N PRO A 260 18.78 4.85 3.04
CA PRO A 260 18.45 5.15 4.43
C PRO A 260 17.28 4.31 4.98
N GLY A 261 16.26 4.04 4.15
CA GLY A 261 15.12 3.20 4.54
C GLY A 261 15.52 1.76 4.84
N HIS A 262 16.38 1.16 4.01
CA HIS A 262 16.94 -0.18 4.30
C HIS A 262 17.76 -0.21 5.59
N PHE A 263 18.59 0.81 5.84
CA PHE A 263 19.36 0.88 7.08
C PHE A 263 18.45 1.00 8.30
N TYR A 264 17.43 1.86 8.24
CA TYR A 264 16.48 2.04 9.34
C TYR A 264 15.64 0.78 9.58
N GLY A 265 15.12 0.15 8.53
CA GLY A 265 14.36 -1.09 8.61
C GLY A 265 15.16 -2.21 9.27
N ARG A 266 16.42 -2.40 8.85
CA ARG A 266 17.34 -3.38 9.47
C ARG A 266 17.70 -3.05 10.91
N TYR A 267 17.84 -1.76 11.24
CA TYR A 267 18.07 -1.33 12.62
C TYR A 267 16.87 -1.71 13.51
N LYS A 268 15.64 -1.37 13.08
CA LYS A 268 14.41 -1.69 13.82
C LYS A 268 14.16 -3.18 13.97
N LYS A 269 14.49 -3.97 12.94
CA LYS A 269 14.41 -5.43 12.97
C LYS A 269 15.15 -6.06 14.15
N ARG A 270 16.26 -5.47 14.62
CA ARG A 270 17.07 -6.02 15.72
C ARG A 270 16.34 -6.04 17.06
N ASP A 271 15.38 -5.14 17.23
CA ASP A 271 14.70 -4.92 18.52
C ASP A 271 13.24 -5.42 18.50
N ILE A 272 12.79 -6.11 17.42
CA ILE A 272 11.39 -6.55 17.26
C ILE A 272 10.90 -7.36 18.46
N ASP A 273 11.67 -8.33 18.93
CA ASP A 273 11.24 -9.19 20.04
C ASP A 273 11.01 -8.36 21.32
N ALA A 274 11.91 -7.40 21.60
CA ALA A 274 11.77 -6.50 22.73
C ALA A 274 10.58 -5.52 22.55
N GLU A 275 10.35 -5.00 21.35
CA GLU A 275 9.21 -4.12 21.04
C GLU A 275 7.87 -4.87 21.15
N MET A 276 7.80 -6.11 20.66
CA MET A 276 6.62 -6.98 20.74
C MET A 276 6.30 -7.37 22.18
N GLU A 277 7.30 -7.71 23.00
CA GLU A 277 7.09 -8.00 24.42
C GLU A 277 6.63 -6.76 25.20
N LYS A 278 7.22 -5.58 24.94
CA LYS A 278 6.75 -4.31 25.51
C LYS A 278 5.29 -4.04 25.13
N ARG A 279 4.91 -4.32 23.89
CA ARG A 279 3.52 -4.19 23.42
C ARG A 279 2.57 -5.10 24.19
N LYS A 280 2.91 -6.39 24.35
CA LYS A 280 2.11 -7.37 25.10
C LYS A 280 1.90 -6.93 26.56
N GLN A 281 2.97 -6.49 27.22
CA GLN A 281 2.90 -5.98 28.60
C GLN A 281 1.97 -4.77 28.71
N LYS A 282 2.05 -3.82 27.77
CA LYS A 282 1.21 -2.62 27.73
C LYS A 282 -0.27 -2.94 27.52
N ILE A 283 -0.60 -3.97 26.71
CA ILE A 283 -1.97 -4.43 26.50
C ILE A 283 -2.51 -5.08 27.77
N GLN A 284 -1.74 -5.97 28.40
CA GLN A 284 -2.14 -6.66 29.65
C GLN A 284 -2.39 -5.69 30.82
N ILE A 285 -1.66 -4.58 30.90
CA ILE A 285 -1.88 -3.55 31.94
C ILE A 285 -3.22 -2.80 31.74
N LYS A 286 -3.72 -2.72 30.50
CA LYS A 286 -4.95 -1.98 30.18
C LYS A 286 -6.23 -2.80 30.35
N GLU A 287 -6.15 -4.12 30.35
CA GLU A 287 -7.29 -4.99 30.61
C GLU A 287 -7.42 -5.20 32.14
N PRO A 288 -8.46 -4.68 32.81
CA PRO A 288 -8.67 -5.00 34.21
C PRO A 288 -8.96 -6.50 34.35
N LYS A 289 -8.30 -7.15 35.32
CA LYS A 289 -8.55 -8.55 35.69
C LYS A 289 -9.98 -8.79 36.12
#